data_AF-A0A397A780-F1
#
_entry.id   AF-A0A397A780-F1
#
_cell.length_a   1.000
_cell.length_b   1.000
_cell.length_c   1.000
_cell.angle_alpha   90.00
_cell.angle_beta   90.00
_cell.angle_gamma   90.00
#
_symmetry.space_group_name_H-M   'P 1'
#
loop_
_entity.id
_entity.type
_entity.pdbx_description
1 polymer ?
#
loop_
_entity_poly.entity_id
_entity_poly.type
_entity_poly.pdbx_seq_one_letter_code
_entity_poly.pdbx_strand_id
1 'polypeptide(L)'
;VPSAEDAEGERNRRRAVVEAVIQAKLRASEGEGLTADLLEKLRLLLANHGDVFRLEIGHDETTKVEPLRVRIKPGAVPVNCGLRRYPPAHVELLNTHVRELETAGLIKDYFGSE
;
A
#
# COMPACT_ATOMS: atom_id res chain seq x y z
N VAL A 1 10.92 0.89 17.54
CA VAL A 1 11.11 0.55 16.11
C VAL A 1 11.05 -0.96 16.02
N PRO A 2 10.18 -1.57 15.21
CA PRO A 2 10.18 -3.02 15.00
C PRO A 2 11.59 -3.47 14.56
N SER A 3 12.03 -4.64 14.98
CA SER A 3 13.33 -5.17 14.53
C SER A 3 13.28 -5.39 13.01
N ALA A 4 14.43 -5.32 12.33
CA ALA A 4 14.52 -5.58 10.89
C ALA A 4 13.99 -6.99 10.53
N GLU A 5 14.15 -7.94 11.44
CA GLU A 5 13.64 -9.32 11.36
C GLU A 5 12.10 -9.36 11.41
N ASP A 6 11.47 -8.51 12.23
CA ASP A 6 10.01 -8.42 12.34
C ASP A 6 9.39 -7.88 11.04
N ALA A 7 10.06 -6.89 10.43
CA ALA A 7 9.63 -6.29 9.17
C ALA A 7 9.74 -7.27 7.99
N GLU A 8 10.81 -8.07 7.94
CA GLU A 8 10.98 -9.08 6.90
C GLU A 8 9.99 -10.24 7.03
N GLY A 9 9.76 -10.70 8.26
CA GLY A 9 8.74 -11.71 8.54
C GLY A 9 7.36 -11.27 8.07
N GLU A 10 7.00 -10.02 8.34
CA GLU A 10 5.71 -9.46 7.91
C GLU A 10 5.61 -9.33 6.38
N ARG A 11 6.66 -8.88 5.70
CA ARG A 11 6.70 -8.84 4.23
C ARG A 11 6.48 -10.23 3.62
N ASN A 12 7.14 -11.24 4.17
CA ASN A 12 7.02 -12.62 3.69
C ASN A 12 5.60 -13.17 3.90
N ARG A 13 4.96 -12.86 5.04
CA ARG A 13 3.55 -13.22 5.28
C ARG A 13 2.63 -12.62 4.21
N ARG A 14 2.76 -11.32 3.94
CA ARG A 14 1.93 -10.64 2.92
C ARG A 14 2.17 -11.19 1.52
N ARG A 15 3.42 -11.46 1.16
CA ARG A 15 3.75 -12.09 -0.13
C ARG A 15 3.06 -13.45 -0.28
N ALA A 16 3.05 -14.27 0.78
CA ALA A 16 2.35 -15.56 0.76
C ALA A 16 0.83 -15.41 0.57
N VAL A 17 0.20 -14.38 1.16
CA VAL A 17 -1.23 -14.10 0.96
C VAL A 17 -1.51 -13.68 -0.49
N VAL A 18 -0.69 -12.79 -1.06
CA VAL A 18 -0.80 -12.39 -2.48
C VAL A 18 -0.64 -13.59 -3.41
N GLU A 19 0.36 -14.44 -3.16
CA GLU A 19 0.57 -15.68 -3.91
C GLU A 19 -0.65 -16.60 -3.84
N ALA A 20 -1.26 -16.76 -2.66
CA ALA A 20 -2.48 -17.55 -2.53
C ALA A 20 -3.65 -17.00 -3.36
N VAL A 21 -3.79 -15.67 -3.44
CA VAL A 21 -4.81 -15.01 -4.29
C VAL A 21 -4.50 -15.23 -5.77
N ILE A 22 -3.23 -15.09 -6.18
CA ILE A 22 -2.78 -15.36 -7.55
C ILE A 22 -3.14 -16.80 -7.95
N GLN A 23 -2.84 -17.78 -7.10
CA GLN A 23 -3.16 -19.19 -7.36
C GLN A 23 -4.67 -19.43 -7.44
N ALA A 24 -5.46 -18.75 -6.59
CA ALA A 24 -6.91 -18.82 -6.68
C ALA A 24 -7.46 -18.25 -7.99
N LYS A 25 -6.89 -17.14 -8.47
CA LYS A 25 -7.25 -16.52 -9.76
C LYS A 25 -6.88 -17.41 -10.95
N LEU A 26 -5.72 -18.07 -10.92
CA LEU A 26 -5.32 -19.03 -11.96
C LEU A 26 -6.30 -20.20 -12.08
N ARG A 27 -6.69 -20.79 -10.94
CA ARG A 27 -7.71 -21.87 -10.92
C ARG A 27 -9.07 -21.42 -11.45
N ALA A 28 -9.47 -20.19 -11.12
CA ALA A 28 -10.71 -19.63 -11.66
C ALA A 28 -10.65 -19.49 -13.18
N SER A 29 -9.55 -18.97 -13.72
CA SER A 29 -9.35 -18.83 -15.17
C SER A 29 -9.34 -20.17 -15.91
N GLU A 30 -8.77 -21.23 -15.32
CA GLU A 30 -8.86 -22.59 -15.86
C GLU A 30 -10.32 -23.07 -15.93
N GLY A 31 -11.09 -22.88 -14.86
CA GLY A 31 -12.51 -23.22 -14.82
C GLY A 31 -13.39 -22.41 -15.78
N GLU A 32 -12.97 -21.19 -16.13
CA GLU A 32 -13.62 -20.33 -17.12
C GLU A 32 -13.24 -20.66 -18.57
N GLY A 33 -12.39 -21.67 -18.79
CA GLY A 33 -12.07 -22.18 -20.12
C GLY A 33 -10.81 -21.59 -20.76
N LEU A 34 -9.90 -21.02 -19.97
CA LEU A 34 -8.58 -20.61 -20.47
C LEU A 34 -7.81 -21.84 -20.95
N THR A 35 -7.23 -21.76 -22.15
CA THR A 35 -6.46 -22.89 -22.71
C THR A 35 -5.18 -23.13 -21.92
N ALA A 36 -4.69 -24.37 -21.89
CA ALA A 36 -3.48 -24.75 -21.16
C ALA A 36 -2.26 -23.89 -21.54
N ASP A 37 -2.07 -23.60 -22.82
CA ASP A 37 -0.97 -22.76 -23.31
C ASP A 37 -1.04 -21.32 -22.76
N LEU A 38 -2.24 -20.75 -22.67
CA LEU A 38 -2.45 -19.41 -22.12
C LEU A 38 -2.35 -19.41 -20.60
N LEU A 39 -2.82 -20.48 -19.95
CA LEU A 39 -2.73 -20.66 -18.50
C LEU A 39 -1.27 -20.73 -18.05
N GLU A 40 -0.41 -21.48 -18.74
CA GLU A 40 1.01 -21.56 -18.38
C GLU A 40 1.72 -20.22 -18.63
N LYS A 41 1.40 -19.52 -19.73
CA LYS A 41 1.92 -18.16 -19.96
C LYS A 41 1.52 -17.20 -18.84
N LEU A 42 0.27 -17.25 -18.40
CA LEU A 42 -0.24 -16.44 -17.30
C LEU A 42 0.44 -16.79 -15.98
N ARG A 43 0.61 -18.08 -15.69
CA ARG A 43 1.31 -18.58 -14.50
C ARG A 43 2.74 -18.05 -14.43
N LEU A 44 3.49 -18.15 -15.53
CA LEU A 44 4.86 -17.66 -15.61
C LEU A 44 4.93 -16.14 -15.42
N LEU A 45 4.01 -15.38 -16.03
CA LEU A 45 3.96 -13.93 -15.90
C LEU A 45 3.69 -13.51 -14.44
N LEU A 46 2.71 -14.15 -13.79
CA LEU A 46 2.37 -13.84 -12.39
C LEU A 46 3.46 -14.28 -11.42
N ALA A 47 4.17 -15.40 -11.69
CA ALA A 47 5.32 -15.81 -10.88
C ALA A 47 6.48 -14.80 -10.98
N ASN A 48 6.74 -14.25 -12.18
CA ASN A 48 7.80 -13.29 -12.41
C ASN A 48 7.51 -11.89 -11.84
N HIS A 49 6.24 -11.53 -11.69
CA HIS A 49 5.79 -10.20 -11.25
C HIS A 49 4.91 -10.22 -10.00
N GLY A 50 5.04 -11.27 -9.18
CA GLY A 50 4.21 -11.43 -7.98
C GLY A 50 4.40 -10.30 -6.96
N ASP A 51 5.55 -9.65 -6.98
CA ASP A 51 5.90 -8.51 -6.15
C ASP A 51 5.25 -7.19 -6.58
N VAL A 52 4.58 -7.13 -7.73
CA VAL A 52 3.84 -5.94 -8.20
C VAL A 52 2.47 -5.82 -7.53
N PHE A 53 1.90 -6.93 -7.06
CA PHE A 53 0.54 -6.96 -6.53
C PHE A 53 0.50 -6.65 -5.03
N ARG A 54 -0.52 -5.89 -4.62
CA ARG A 54 -0.78 -5.52 -3.23
C ARG A 54 -2.27 -5.72 -2.94
N LEU A 55 -2.58 -6.25 -1.76
CA LEU A 55 -3.96 -6.39 -1.27
C LEU A 55 -4.32 -5.32 -0.23
N GLU A 56 -3.30 -4.76 0.42
CA GLU A 56 -3.42 -3.75 1.46
C GLU A 56 -2.43 -2.62 1.15
N ILE A 57 -2.66 -1.44 1.72
CA ILE A 57 -1.74 -0.31 1.59
C ILE A 57 -0.44 -0.66 2.30
N GLY A 58 0.66 -0.66 1.53
CA GLY A 58 1.89 -1.33 1.90
C GLY A 58 3.06 -0.40 2.21
N HIS A 59 3.87 -0.86 3.17
CA HIS A 59 5.21 -0.39 3.51
C HIS A 59 6.26 -0.82 2.46
N ASP A 60 6.00 -0.52 1.20
CA ASP A 60 7.02 -0.74 0.19
C ASP A 60 8.25 0.10 0.52
N GLU A 61 9.43 -0.43 0.23
CA GLU A 61 10.64 0.36 0.36
C GLU A 61 10.51 1.60 -0.51
N THR A 62 10.85 2.76 0.05
CA THR A 62 10.85 4.00 -0.72
C THR A 62 11.76 3.82 -1.94
N THR A 63 11.27 4.26 -3.09
CA THR A 63 12.08 4.31 -4.30
C THR A 63 13.41 5.00 -4.00
N LYS A 64 14.51 4.48 -4.54
CA LYS A 64 15.89 4.98 -4.33
C LYS A 64 16.14 6.31 -5.05
N VAL A 65 15.36 7.31 -4.71
CA VAL A 65 15.45 8.68 -5.24
C VAL A 65 15.49 9.66 -4.08
N GLU A 66 16.11 10.82 -4.33
CA GLU A 66 16.16 11.89 -3.34
C GLU A 66 14.75 12.31 -2.89
N PRO A 67 14.51 12.54 -1.59
CA PRO A 67 13.23 13.02 -1.09
C PRO A 67 12.79 14.32 -1.76
N LEU A 68 11.48 14.43 -2.01
CA LEU A 68 10.89 15.64 -2.57
C LEU A 68 11.15 16.85 -1.66
N ARG A 69 11.81 17.88 -2.19
CA ARG A 69 11.99 19.18 -1.52
C ARG A 69 11.00 20.21 -2.08
N VAL A 70 9.96 20.52 -1.31
CA VAL A 70 8.95 21.52 -1.69
C VAL A 70 9.53 22.93 -1.56
N ARG A 71 9.44 23.74 -2.62
CA ARG A 71 9.88 25.15 -2.62
C ARG A 71 8.69 26.07 -2.38
N ILE A 72 8.76 26.87 -1.32
CA ILE A 72 7.74 27.86 -0.98
C ILE A 72 8.09 29.21 -1.62
N LYS A 73 7.07 29.93 -2.14
CA LYS A 73 7.28 31.26 -2.73
C LYS A 73 7.74 32.26 -1.66
N PRO A 74 8.66 33.20 -2.00
CA PRO A 74 9.04 34.26 -1.08
C PRO A 74 7.81 35.06 -0.61
N GLY A 75 7.74 35.33 0.70
CA GLY A 75 6.63 36.06 1.31
C GLY A 75 5.36 35.25 1.58
N ALA A 76 5.35 33.94 1.29
CA ALA A 76 4.22 33.09 1.67
C ALA A 76 4.16 32.93 3.20
N VAL A 77 2.95 32.99 3.74
CA VAL A 77 2.66 32.77 5.16
C VAL A 77 1.88 31.47 5.34
N PRO A 78 2.16 30.65 6.38
CA PRO A 78 1.33 29.50 6.71
C PRO A 78 -0.10 29.94 7.00
N VAL A 79 -1.09 29.20 6.47
CA VAL A 79 -2.51 29.46 6.72
C VAL A 79 -3.12 28.18 7.30
N ASN A 80 -3.84 28.32 8.41
CA ASN A 80 -4.62 27.22 8.97
C ASN A 80 -6.05 27.28 8.40
N CYS A 81 -6.42 26.25 7.64
CA CYS A 81 -7.78 26.11 7.11
C CYS A 81 -8.68 25.43 8.14
N GLY A 82 -9.87 25.96 8.38
CA GLY A 82 -10.85 25.37 9.29
C GLY A 82 -11.23 23.93 8.89
N LEU A 83 -11.46 23.07 9.89
CA LEU A 83 -11.82 21.67 9.67
C LEU A 83 -13.19 21.53 8.99
N ARG A 84 -13.25 20.71 7.94
CA ARG A 84 -14.51 20.37 7.28
C ARG A 84 -15.30 19.36 8.12
N ARG A 85 -16.60 19.60 8.28
CA ARG A 85 -17.51 18.64 8.92
C ARG A 85 -17.99 17.61 7.90
N TYR A 86 -17.92 16.34 8.27
CA TYR A 86 -18.38 15.22 7.46
C TYR A 86 -19.51 14.45 8.18
N PRO A 87 -20.42 13.80 7.44
CA PRO A 87 -21.39 12.88 8.02
C PRO A 87 -20.71 11.74 8.79
N PRO A 88 -21.35 11.15 9.82
CA PRO A 88 -20.73 10.11 10.67
C PRO A 88 -20.13 8.93 9.89
N ALA A 89 -20.86 8.38 8.91
CA ALA A 89 -20.37 7.27 8.08
C ALA A 89 -19.09 7.61 7.29
N HIS A 90 -18.94 8.86 6.88
CA HIS A 90 -17.73 9.30 6.18
C HIS A 90 -16.57 9.45 7.16
N VAL A 91 -16.83 9.93 8.38
CA VAL A 91 -15.81 10.03 9.44
C VAL A 91 -15.28 8.65 9.81
N GLU A 92 -16.16 7.64 9.91
CA GLU A 92 -15.74 6.25 10.17
C GLU A 92 -14.82 5.72 9.08
N LEU A 93 -15.19 5.91 7.80
CA LEU A 93 -14.35 5.54 6.67
C LEU A 93 -12.97 6.23 6.72
N LEU A 94 -12.97 7.55 6.94
CA LEU A 94 -11.75 8.35 7.01
C LEU A 94 -10.84 7.89 8.16
N ASN A 95 -11.41 7.62 9.34
CA ASN A 95 -10.65 7.14 10.49
C ASN A 95 -10.02 5.77 10.23
N THR A 96 -10.76 4.84 9.61
CA THR A 96 -10.22 3.54 9.22
C THR A 96 -9.05 3.71 8.24
N HIS A 97 -9.22 4.53 7.21
CA HIS A 97 -8.19 4.75 6.21
C HIS A 97 -6.95 5.47 6.76
N VAL A 98 -7.14 6.47 7.63
CA VAL A 98 -6.03 7.15 8.31
C VAL A 98 -5.23 6.15 9.16
N ARG A 99 -5.90 5.26 9.91
CA ARG A 99 -5.22 4.20 10.66
C ARG A 99 -4.43 3.25 9.77
N GLU A 100 -4.93 2.90 8.59
CA GLU A 100 -4.17 2.09 7.62
C GLU A 100 -2.89 2.82 7.20
N LEU A 101 -2.97 4.12 6.89
CA LEU A 101 -1.84 4.95 6.48
C LEU A 101 -0.81 5.15 7.62
N GLU A 102 -1.27 5.35 8.85
CA GLU A 102 -0.43 5.45 10.05
C GLU A 102 0.29 4.13 10.31
N THR A 103 -0.46 3.02 10.28
CA THR A 103 0.11 1.68 10.43
C THR A 103 1.15 1.42 9.35
N ALA A 104 0.88 1.84 8.11
CA ALA A 104 1.79 1.80 6.96
C ALA A 104 2.98 2.77 7.05
N GLY A 105 3.06 3.62 8.08
CA GLY A 105 4.14 4.60 8.24
C GLY A 105 4.18 5.69 7.16
N LEU A 106 3.10 5.86 6.41
CA LEU A 106 2.98 6.84 5.34
C LEU A 106 2.59 8.23 5.85
N ILE A 107 1.93 8.27 7.00
CA ILE A 107 1.63 9.49 7.75
C ILE A 107 2.14 9.36 9.17
N LYS A 108 2.39 10.50 9.81
CA LYS A 108 2.83 10.59 11.20
C LYS A 108 2.23 11.82 11.84
N ASP A 109 1.98 11.73 13.14
CA ASP A 109 1.61 12.89 13.92
C ASP A 109 2.76 13.90 13.92
N TYR A 110 2.41 15.15 13.63
CA TYR A 110 3.32 16.27 13.76
C TYR A 110 3.08 16.94 15.12
N PHE A 111 3.85 16.51 16.13
CA PHE A 111 4.02 17.28 17.35
C PHE A 111 5.00 18.39 17.01
N GLY A 112 4.51 19.63 16.83
CA GLY A 112 5.38 20.77 16.56
C GLY A 112 6.48 20.85 17.62
N SER A 113 7.73 20.83 17.19
CA SER A 113 8.84 21.23 18.05
C SER A 113 8.74 22.73 18.28
N GLU A 114 8.57 23.14 19.54
CA GLU A 114 8.75 24.54 19.99
C GLU A 114 10.15 25.07 19.64
#